data_AF-A0A3P7E280-F1
#
_entry.id   AF-A0A3P7E280-F1
#
_cell.length_a   1.000
_cell.length_b   1.000
_cell.length_c   1.000
_cell.angle_alpha   90.00
_cell.angle_beta   90.00
_cell.angle_gamma   90.00
#
_symmetry.space_group_name_H-M   'P 1'
#
loop_
_entity.id
_entity.type
_entity.pdbx_description
1 polymer ?
#
loop_
_entity_poly.entity_id
_entity_poly.type
_entity_poly.pdbx_seq_one_letter_code
_entity_poly.pdbx_strand_id
1 'polypeptide(L)'
;MNFQQSGLKENIQLSKETTELIESLAVFLRVPLTPSQLLVCVELLQKGVSYRSLIDAIIRYSGKRHRNNELDKDEQKLQIALQDIQKKMKSVIPLKKKVNESLSTLQELVDKNKLSIGCKLNGALRGRVLSLYENAKKACEVEATCVRKLLEDIEKLRKKKYELQRSNLVGRGELMQMLSQNARTAPLWIGPPDIHPPALVGAIPAPVSMSLKVSKILQIIIQFR
;
A
#
# COMPACT_ATOMS: atom_id res chain seq x y z
N MET A 1 21.94 -41.21 56.33
CA MET A 1 21.09 -41.82 55.28
C MET A 1 21.74 -41.57 53.94
N ASN A 2 22.19 -42.64 53.29
CA ASN A 2 22.93 -42.64 52.02
C ASN A 2 22.03 -42.21 50.85
N PHE A 3 22.54 -41.30 50.01
CA PHE A 3 22.17 -41.23 48.60
C PHE A 3 23.48 -41.22 47.79
N GLN A 4 23.92 -42.40 47.37
CA GLN A 4 24.83 -42.54 46.23
C GLN A 4 23.98 -42.34 44.97
N GLN A 5 24.20 -41.24 44.25
CA GLN A 5 23.86 -41.14 42.83
C GLN A 5 25.15 -41.19 42.03
N SER A 6 25.52 -42.40 41.64
CA SER A 6 26.37 -42.67 40.48
C SER A 6 25.57 -42.36 39.21
N GLY A 7 26.12 -41.54 38.32
CA GLY A 7 25.43 -41.20 37.07
C GLY A 7 26.29 -40.35 36.13
N LEU A 8 27.26 -41.01 35.50
CA LEU A 8 27.77 -40.78 34.15
C LEU A 8 27.43 -39.41 33.53
N LYS A 9 28.37 -38.46 33.61
CA LYS A 9 28.47 -37.37 32.64
C LYS A 9 29.08 -37.91 31.35
N GLU A 10 28.31 -38.68 30.59
CA GLU A 10 28.66 -38.96 29.20
C GLU A 10 28.41 -37.68 28.39
N ASN A 11 29.51 -37.06 27.95
CA ASN A 11 29.50 -36.10 26.85
C ASN A 11 29.04 -36.83 25.59
N ILE A 12 27.72 -36.96 25.41
CA ILE A 12 27.15 -37.47 24.16
C ILE A 12 27.38 -36.38 23.11
N GLN A 13 28.51 -36.50 22.39
CA GLN A 13 28.70 -35.79 21.14
C GLN A 13 27.58 -36.23 20.20
N LEU A 14 26.70 -35.29 19.81
CA LEU A 14 25.66 -35.52 18.81
C LEU A 14 26.33 -36.06 17.54
N SER A 15 25.85 -37.21 17.03
CA SER A 15 26.38 -37.78 15.80
C SER A 15 26.15 -36.82 14.64
N LYS A 16 27.07 -36.81 13.66
CA LYS A 16 26.92 -36.00 12.43
C LYS A 16 25.57 -36.25 11.73
N GLU A 17 25.10 -37.50 11.77
CA GLU A 17 23.79 -37.89 11.24
C GLU A 17 22.63 -37.17 11.94
N THR A 18 22.72 -37.00 13.26
CA THR A 18 21.66 -36.31 14.01
C THR A 18 21.65 -34.81 13.71
N THR A 19 22.82 -34.19 13.52
CA THR A 19 22.88 -32.78 13.08
C THR A 19 22.30 -32.60 11.69
N GLU A 20 22.58 -33.52 10.76
CA GLU A 20 22.01 -33.51 9.40
C GLU A 20 20.48 -33.71 9.41
N LEU A 21 19.96 -34.56 10.31
CA LEU A 21 18.51 -34.73 10.52
C LEU A 21 17.86 -33.46 11.07
N ILE A 22 18.49 -32.79 12.04
CA ILE A 22 17.96 -31.54 12.61
C ILE A 22 17.94 -30.44 11.55
N GLU A 23 18.99 -30.32 10.74
CA GLU A 23 19.03 -29.38 9.62
C GLU A 23 17.93 -29.69 8.59
N SER A 24 17.75 -30.96 8.23
CA SER A 24 16.70 -31.40 7.31
C SER A 24 15.30 -31.09 7.83
N LEU A 25 15.05 -31.32 9.13
CA LEU A 25 13.79 -30.96 9.80
C LEU A 25 13.57 -29.45 9.85
N ALA A 26 14.62 -28.66 10.12
CA ALA A 26 14.53 -27.20 10.14
C ALA A 26 14.19 -26.63 8.77
N VAL A 27 14.76 -27.19 7.69
CA VAL A 27 14.40 -26.87 6.31
C VAL A 27 12.94 -27.25 6.02
N PHE A 28 12.52 -28.46 6.41
CA PHE A 28 11.15 -28.94 6.23
C PHE A 28 10.11 -28.07 6.95
N LEU A 29 10.39 -27.69 8.19
CA LEU A 29 9.51 -26.86 9.02
C LEU A 29 9.65 -25.35 8.75
N ARG A 30 10.51 -24.96 7.80
CA ARG A 30 10.79 -23.55 7.45
C ARG A 30 11.18 -22.70 8.65
N VAL A 31 12.03 -23.24 9.52
CA VAL A 31 12.55 -22.51 10.69
C VAL A 31 13.50 -21.41 10.21
N PRO A 32 13.32 -20.15 10.63
CA PRO A 32 14.14 -19.02 10.16
C PRO A 32 15.49 -18.96 10.90
N LEU A 33 16.20 -20.08 10.98
CA LEU A 33 17.52 -20.20 11.59
C LEU A 33 18.50 -20.76 10.56
N THR A 34 19.67 -20.14 10.45
CA THR A 34 20.79 -20.66 9.65
C THR A 34 21.35 -21.94 10.28
N PRO A 35 22.04 -22.82 9.52
CA PRO A 35 22.68 -24.01 10.07
C PRO A 35 23.60 -23.71 11.26
N SER A 36 24.36 -22.61 11.21
CA SER A 36 25.19 -22.15 12.33
C SER A 36 24.37 -21.73 13.55
N GLN A 37 23.23 -21.06 13.37
CA GLN A 37 22.32 -20.71 14.47
C GLN A 37 21.66 -21.96 15.08
N LEU A 38 21.30 -22.94 14.26
CA LEU A 38 20.76 -24.23 14.74
C LEU A 38 21.80 -24.96 15.58
N LEU A 39 23.07 -25.02 15.13
CA LEU A 39 24.15 -25.64 15.89
C LEU A 39 24.34 -24.97 17.26
N VAL A 40 24.34 -23.63 17.31
CA VAL A 40 24.38 -22.88 18.58
C VAL A 40 23.19 -23.23 19.48
N CYS A 41 21.99 -23.36 18.91
CA CYS A 41 20.80 -23.75 19.68
C CYS A 41 20.93 -25.17 20.26
N VAL A 42 21.44 -26.12 19.46
CA VAL A 42 21.68 -27.49 19.87
C VAL A 42 22.73 -27.55 20.98
N GLU A 43 23.84 -26.80 20.85
CA GLU A 43 24.87 -26.71 21.89
C GLU A 43 24.33 -26.12 23.21
N LEU A 44 23.48 -25.09 23.12
CA LEU A 44 22.85 -24.50 24.31
C LEU A 44 21.88 -25.49 24.98
N LEU A 45 21.11 -26.25 24.20
CA LEU A 45 20.25 -27.31 24.71
C LEU A 45 21.07 -28.42 25.39
N GLN A 46 22.20 -28.84 24.79
CA GLN A 46 23.12 -29.80 25.41
C GLN A 46 23.72 -29.30 26.73
N LYS A 47 23.97 -27.98 26.85
CA LYS A 47 24.44 -27.34 28.09
C LYS A 47 23.34 -27.17 29.15
N GLY A 48 22.13 -27.66 28.91
CA GLY A 48 21.02 -27.64 29.87
C GLY A 48 20.17 -26.37 29.86
N VAL A 49 20.32 -25.50 28.84
CA VAL A 49 19.42 -24.34 28.68
C VAL A 49 18.02 -24.82 28.36
N SER A 50 17.01 -24.33 29.08
CA SER A 50 15.61 -24.70 28.80
C SER A 50 15.20 -24.26 27.40
N TYR A 51 14.58 -25.16 26.62
CA TYR A 51 14.08 -24.84 25.29
C TYR A 51 13.10 -23.65 25.28
N ARG A 52 12.29 -23.48 26.34
CA ARG A 52 11.36 -22.35 26.47
C ARG A 52 12.07 -21.00 26.53
N SER A 53 13.12 -20.90 27.35
CA SER A 53 13.93 -19.67 27.46
C SER A 53 14.68 -19.36 26.17
N LEU A 54 15.17 -20.40 25.48
CA LEU A 54 15.84 -20.27 24.20
C LEU A 54 14.88 -19.78 23.10
N ILE A 55 13.66 -20.31 23.03
CA ILE A 55 12.62 -19.83 22.12
C ILE A 55 12.28 -18.35 22.40
N ASP A 56 12.09 -17.97 23.67
CA ASP A 56 11.80 -16.58 24.03
C ASP A 56 12.97 -15.65 23.67
N ALA A 57 14.21 -16.08 23.90
CA ALA A 57 15.40 -15.34 23.46
C ALA A 57 15.45 -15.19 21.94
N ILE A 58 15.25 -16.27 21.17
CA ILE A 58 15.20 -16.20 19.71
C ILE A 58 14.10 -15.26 19.25
N ILE A 59 12.90 -15.32 19.84
CA ILE A 59 11.80 -14.41 19.50
C ILE A 59 12.17 -12.95 19.80
N ARG A 60 12.84 -12.69 20.92
CA ARG A 60 13.30 -11.35 21.32
C ARG A 60 14.40 -10.81 20.39
N TYR A 61 15.39 -11.64 20.04
CA TYR A 61 16.55 -11.25 19.23
C TYR A 61 16.34 -11.35 17.71
N SER A 62 15.38 -12.15 17.23
CA SER A 62 14.99 -12.25 15.80
C SER A 62 14.31 -10.96 15.28
N GLY A 63 14.40 -9.84 16.01
CA GLY A 63 13.96 -8.53 15.56
C GLY A 63 12.44 -8.35 15.59
N LYS A 64 11.66 -9.25 16.19
CA LYS A 64 10.21 -9.06 16.33
C LYS A 64 9.88 -7.85 17.22
N ARG A 65 10.65 -7.56 18.28
CA ARG A 65 10.37 -6.41 19.16
C ARG A 65 10.68 -5.06 18.52
N HIS A 66 11.81 -4.93 17.82
CA HIS A 66 12.12 -3.68 17.11
C HIS A 66 11.17 -3.43 15.94
N ARG A 67 10.87 -4.48 15.15
CA ARG A 67 9.87 -4.38 14.08
C ARG A 67 8.50 -4.03 14.63
N ASN A 68 8.03 -4.62 15.73
CA ASN A 68 6.71 -4.29 16.28
C ASN A 68 6.60 -2.81 16.71
N ASN A 69 7.64 -2.22 17.29
CA ASN A 69 7.61 -0.80 17.67
C ASN A 69 7.66 0.15 16.47
N GLU A 70 8.38 -0.21 15.41
CA GLU A 70 8.41 0.59 14.17
C GLU A 70 7.11 0.44 13.37
N LEU A 71 6.59 -0.79 13.26
CA LEU A 71 5.30 -1.10 12.64
C LEU A 71 4.17 -0.36 13.34
N ASP A 72 4.13 -0.34 14.68
CA ASP A 72 3.10 0.40 15.43
C ASP A 72 3.17 1.91 15.16
N LYS A 73 4.39 2.49 15.08
CA LYS A 73 4.56 3.90 14.68
C LYS A 73 4.07 4.15 13.25
N ASP A 74 4.32 3.24 12.32
CA ASP A 74 3.90 3.39 10.93
C ASP A 74 2.39 3.16 10.75
N GLU A 75 1.79 2.24 11.50
CA GLU A 75 0.33 2.07 11.60
C GLU A 75 -0.33 3.32 12.17
N GLN A 76 0.22 3.92 13.22
CA GLN A 76 -0.26 5.19 13.78
C GLN A 76 -0.18 6.33 12.76
N LYS A 77 0.93 6.46 12.02
CA LYS A 77 1.05 7.44 10.92
C LYS A 77 -0.01 7.21 9.84
N LEU A 78 -0.31 5.94 9.52
CA LEU A 78 -1.32 5.57 8.54
C LEU A 78 -2.73 5.95 9.02
N GLN A 79 -3.02 5.76 10.30
CA GLN A 79 -4.29 6.18 10.90
C GLN A 79 -4.45 7.71 10.90
N ILE A 80 -3.40 8.47 11.26
CA ILE A 80 -3.42 9.94 11.21
C ILE A 80 -3.67 10.42 9.78
N ALA A 81 -2.95 9.87 8.79
CA ALA A 81 -3.14 10.23 7.39
C ALA A 81 -4.56 9.88 6.88
N LEU A 82 -5.14 8.78 7.35
CA LEU A 82 -6.52 8.40 7.03
C LEU A 82 -7.53 9.42 7.61
N GLN A 83 -7.33 9.86 8.86
CA GLN A 83 -8.17 10.89 9.47
C GLN A 83 -8.07 12.22 8.72
N ASP A 84 -6.87 12.61 8.28
CA ASP A 84 -6.67 13.84 7.51
C ASP A 84 -7.36 13.77 6.13
N ILE A 85 -7.28 12.63 5.44
CA ILE A 85 -8.03 12.39 4.21
C ILE A 85 -9.54 12.47 4.45
N GLN A 86 -10.05 11.90 5.55
CA GLN A 86 -11.47 12.00 5.90
C GLN A 86 -11.90 13.45 6.15
N LYS A 87 -11.07 14.26 6.82
CA LYS A 87 -11.32 15.70 7.02
C LYS A 87 -11.34 16.45 5.68
N LYS A 88 -10.34 16.22 4.82
CA LYS A 88 -10.29 16.82 3.48
C LYS A 88 -11.48 16.41 2.61
N MET A 89 -11.89 15.13 2.67
CA MET A 89 -13.08 14.65 1.95
C MET A 89 -14.35 15.40 2.35
N LYS A 90 -14.52 15.71 3.64
CA LYS A 90 -15.65 16.56 4.11
C LYS A 90 -15.58 17.98 3.55
N SER A 91 -14.39 18.56 3.34
CA SER A 91 -14.23 19.89 2.74
C SER A 91 -14.53 19.96 1.24
N VAL A 92 -14.56 18.83 0.52
CA VAL A 92 -14.96 18.82 -0.90
C VAL A 92 -16.46 19.05 -1.06
N ILE A 93 -17.28 18.62 -0.09
CA ILE A 93 -18.75 18.76 -0.12
C ILE A 93 -19.20 20.23 -0.30
N PRO A 94 -18.71 21.21 0.49
CA PRO A 94 -19.08 22.62 0.29
C PRO A 94 -18.53 23.20 -1.02
N LEU A 95 -17.37 22.74 -1.51
CA LEU A 95 -16.87 23.17 -2.82
C LEU A 95 -17.79 22.72 -3.95
N LYS A 96 -18.25 21.46 -3.91
CA LYS A 96 -19.24 20.94 -4.85
C LYS A 96 -20.55 21.74 -4.81
N LYS A 97 -21.02 22.12 -3.62
CA LYS A 97 -22.20 22.99 -3.46
C LYS A 97 -21.98 24.35 -4.11
N LYS A 98 -20.83 24.99 -3.87
CA LYS A 98 -20.48 26.28 -4.47
C LYS A 98 -20.38 26.22 -6.00
N VAL A 99 -19.82 25.13 -6.54
CA VAL A 99 -19.79 24.89 -7.99
C VAL A 99 -21.21 24.76 -8.54
N ASN A 100 -22.05 23.96 -7.89
CA ASN A 100 -23.46 23.81 -8.29
C ASN A 100 -24.21 25.14 -8.24
N GLU A 101 -24.06 25.95 -7.19
CA GLU A 101 -24.66 27.28 -7.07
C GLU A 101 -24.22 28.23 -8.20
N SER A 102 -22.92 28.22 -8.53
CA SER A 102 -22.35 29.04 -9.60
C SER A 102 -22.89 28.62 -10.98
N LEU A 103 -23.00 27.30 -11.21
CA LEU A 103 -23.57 26.75 -12.44
C LEU A 103 -25.08 26.99 -12.54
N SER A 104 -25.84 26.85 -11.44
CA SER A 104 -27.28 27.15 -11.40
C SER A 104 -27.54 28.63 -11.70
N THR A 105 -26.74 29.54 -11.14
CA THR A 105 -26.87 30.99 -11.43
C THR A 105 -26.60 31.30 -12.91
N LEU A 106 -25.61 30.64 -13.51
CA LEU A 106 -25.31 30.75 -14.93
C LEU A 106 -26.46 30.18 -15.78
N GLN A 107 -26.97 29.01 -15.41
CA GLN A 107 -28.09 28.33 -16.09
C GLN A 107 -29.35 29.20 -16.07
N GLU A 108 -29.71 29.77 -14.91
CA GLU A 108 -30.85 30.68 -14.82
C GLU A 108 -30.71 31.90 -15.73
N LEU A 109 -29.49 32.45 -15.89
CA LEU A 109 -29.26 33.59 -16.77
C LEU A 109 -29.41 33.18 -18.24
N VAL A 110 -28.92 32.00 -18.60
CA VAL A 110 -29.07 31.40 -19.94
C VAL A 110 -30.55 31.19 -20.25
N ASP A 111 -31.31 30.61 -19.31
CA ASP A 111 -32.74 30.33 -19.47
C ASP A 111 -33.57 31.61 -19.55
N LYS A 112 -33.32 32.59 -18.66
CA LYS A 112 -34.03 33.89 -18.66
C LYS A 112 -33.83 34.68 -19.96
N ASN A 113 -32.66 34.55 -20.60
CA ASN A 113 -32.35 35.28 -21.83
C ASN A 113 -32.44 34.41 -23.10
N LYS A 114 -32.87 33.15 -22.98
CA LYS A 114 -32.93 32.16 -24.08
C LYS A 114 -31.65 32.12 -24.92
N LEU A 115 -30.50 32.14 -24.24
CA LEU A 115 -29.21 32.21 -24.92
C LEU A 115 -28.92 30.89 -25.62
N SER A 116 -28.72 30.95 -26.94
CA SER A 116 -28.25 29.82 -27.73
C SER A 116 -26.72 29.85 -27.89
N ILE A 117 -26.14 28.68 -28.13
CA ILE A 117 -24.73 28.57 -28.53
C ILE A 117 -24.53 29.40 -29.81
N GLY A 118 -23.62 30.37 -29.76
CA GLY A 118 -23.34 31.30 -30.86
C GLY A 118 -24.11 32.64 -30.83
N CYS A 119 -24.94 32.89 -29.81
CA CYS A 119 -25.64 34.17 -29.67
C CYS A 119 -24.66 35.36 -29.47
N LYS A 120 -24.87 36.46 -30.21
CA LYS A 120 -24.11 37.70 -30.03
C LYS A 120 -24.62 38.46 -28.79
N LEU A 121 -23.87 38.36 -27.70
CA LEU A 121 -24.15 39.09 -26.46
C LEU A 121 -23.70 40.55 -26.60
N ASN A 122 -24.60 41.51 -26.35
CA ASN A 122 -24.31 42.93 -26.41
C ASN A 122 -24.48 43.61 -25.03
N GLY A 123 -23.69 44.66 -24.77
CA GLY A 123 -23.83 45.55 -23.62
C GLY A 123 -23.65 44.88 -22.26
N ALA A 124 -24.45 45.34 -21.28
CA ALA A 124 -24.38 44.89 -19.88
C ALA A 124 -24.58 43.37 -19.70
N LEU A 125 -25.36 42.73 -20.57
CA LEU A 125 -25.61 41.29 -20.51
C LEU A 125 -24.33 40.49 -20.78
N ARG A 126 -23.50 40.92 -21.75
CA ARG A 126 -22.21 40.27 -22.04
C ARG A 126 -21.28 40.32 -20.82
N GLY A 127 -21.16 41.50 -20.19
CA GLY A 127 -20.35 41.67 -18.98
C GLY A 127 -20.81 40.75 -17.85
N ARG A 128 -22.13 40.63 -17.65
CA ARG A 128 -22.71 39.74 -16.64
C ARG A 128 -22.44 38.26 -16.94
N VAL A 129 -22.68 37.78 -18.17
CA VAL A 129 -22.41 36.39 -18.57
C VAL A 129 -20.93 36.05 -18.42
N LEU A 130 -20.02 36.92 -18.88
CA LEU A 130 -18.58 36.71 -18.73
C LEU A 130 -18.16 36.64 -17.26
N SER A 131 -18.69 37.52 -16.40
CA SER A 131 -18.38 37.49 -14.97
C SER A 131 -18.85 36.19 -14.29
N LEU A 132 -20.04 35.69 -14.63
CA LEU A 132 -20.56 34.44 -14.09
C LEU A 132 -19.79 33.23 -14.62
N TYR A 133 -19.43 33.24 -15.90
CA TYR A 133 -18.61 32.19 -16.51
C TYR A 133 -17.23 32.12 -15.84
N GLU A 134 -16.54 33.24 -15.67
CA GLU A 134 -15.25 33.30 -14.99
C GLU A 134 -15.36 32.83 -13.52
N ASN A 135 -16.44 33.18 -12.82
CA ASN A 135 -16.68 32.71 -11.46
C ASN A 135 -16.93 31.19 -11.41
N ALA A 136 -17.75 30.66 -12.33
CA ALA A 136 -18.03 29.22 -12.44
C ALA A 136 -16.76 28.43 -12.81
N LYS A 137 -15.99 28.93 -13.78
CA LYS A 137 -14.71 28.35 -14.18
C LYS A 137 -13.74 28.29 -12.99
N LYS A 138 -13.55 29.40 -12.26
CA LYS A 138 -12.70 29.44 -11.05
C LYS A 138 -13.19 28.48 -9.97
N ALA A 139 -14.51 28.37 -9.75
CA ALA A 139 -15.06 27.43 -8.79
C ALA A 139 -14.75 25.97 -9.18
N CYS A 140 -14.95 25.60 -10.46
CA CYS A 140 -14.62 24.28 -10.99
C CYS A 140 -13.12 23.97 -10.90
N GLU A 141 -12.24 24.93 -11.21
CA GLU A 141 -10.79 24.76 -11.13
C GLU A 141 -10.32 24.51 -9.69
N VAL A 142 -10.90 25.23 -8.72
CA VAL A 142 -10.60 25.05 -7.29
C VAL A 142 -11.07 23.68 -6.80
N GLU A 143 -12.30 23.27 -7.14
CA GLU A 143 -12.83 21.95 -6.80
C GLU A 143 -11.96 20.84 -7.42
N ALA A 144 -11.69 20.93 -8.73
CA ALA A 144 -10.89 19.94 -9.44
C ALA A 144 -9.47 19.82 -8.86
N THR A 145 -8.85 20.94 -8.48
CA THR A 145 -7.53 20.94 -7.82
C THR A 145 -7.60 20.29 -6.44
N CYS A 146 -8.64 20.56 -5.66
CA CYS A 146 -8.85 19.93 -4.36
C CYS A 146 -9.03 18.41 -4.48
N VAL A 147 -9.87 17.96 -5.41
CA VAL A 147 -10.13 16.54 -5.67
C VAL A 147 -8.86 15.83 -6.15
N ARG A 148 -8.09 16.43 -7.08
CA ARG A 148 -6.81 15.84 -7.54
C ARG A 148 -5.82 15.66 -6.40
N LYS A 149 -5.62 16.68 -5.55
CA LYS A 149 -4.76 16.57 -4.36
C LYS A 149 -5.24 15.50 -3.39
N LEU A 150 -6.55 15.37 -3.18
CA LEU A 150 -7.12 14.33 -2.32
C LEU A 150 -6.86 12.93 -2.89
N LEU A 151 -6.99 12.74 -4.21
CA LEU A 151 -6.69 11.47 -4.88
C LEU A 151 -5.20 11.12 -4.77
N GLU A 152 -4.30 12.08 -4.91
CA GLU A 152 -2.85 11.88 -4.69
C GLU A 152 -2.55 11.45 -3.26
N ASP A 153 -3.20 12.04 -2.26
CA ASP A 153 -3.04 11.65 -0.85
C ASP A 153 -3.55 10.23 -0.60
N ILE A 154 -4.69 9.86 -1.19
CA ILE A 154 -5.23 8.50 -1.14
C ILE A 154 -4.27 7.50 -1.79
N GLU A 155 -3.68 7.83 -2.93
CA GLU A 155 -2.71 6.98 -3.62
C GLU A 155 -1.45 6.78 -2.76
N LYS A 156 -0.91 7.86 -2.18
CA LYS A 156 0.23 7.79 -1.24
C LYS A 156 -0.08 6.91 -0.03
N LEU A 157 -1.29 7.03 0.55
CA LEU A 157 -1.72 6.19 1.67
C LEU A 157 -1.79 4.71 1.26
N ARG A 158 -2.38 4.40 0.11
CA ARG A 158 -2.47 3.04 -0.42
C ARG A 158 -1.08 2.43 -0.64
N LYS A 159 -0.15 3.19 -1.21
CA LYS A 159 1.23 2.75 -1.43
C LYS A 159 1.93 2.42 -0.12
N LYS A 160 1.84 3.30 0.89
CA LYS A 160 2.38 3.04 2.23
C LYS A 160 1.77 1.80 2.89
N LYS A 161 0.45 1.64 2.79
CA LYS A 161 -0.26 0.46 3.32
C LYS A 161 0.25 -0.83 2.65
N TYR A 162 0.39 -0.81 1.33
CA TYR A 162 0.90 -1.95 0.58
C TYR A 162 2.35 -2.29 0.95
N GLU A 163 3.22 -1.28 1.10
CA GLU A 163 4.62 -1.48 1.52
C GLU A 163 4.70 -2.10 2.93
N LEU A 164 3.87 -1.64 3.86
CA LEU A 164 3.78 -2.18 5.22
C LEU A 164 3.30 -3.64 5.20
N GLN A 165 2.22 -3.95 4.46
CA GLN A 165 1.70 -5.31 4.34
C GLN A 165 2.71 -6.26 3.68
N ARG A 166 3.43 -5.80 2.66
CA ARG A 166 4.44 -6.60 1.96
C ARG A 166 5.67 -6.90 2.84
N SER A 167 5.99 -6.07 3.83
CA SER A 167 7.08 -6.35 4.77
C SER A 167 6.79 -7.51 5.73
N ASN A 168 5.51 -7.90 5.86
CA ASN A 168 5.10 -9.05 6.64
C ASN A 168 5.13 -10.33 5.78
N LEU A 169 5.32 -11.48 6.43
CA LEU A 169 5.19 -12.78 5.76
C LEU A 169 3.71 -13.02 5.45
N VAL A 170 3.30 -12.70 4.23
CA VAL A 170 1.91 -12.83 3.77
C VAL A 170 1.65 -14.25 3.26
N GLY A 171 0.62 -14.92 3.81
CA GLY A 171 0.18 -16.22 3.30
C GLY A 171 -0.42 -16.10 1.88
N ARG A 172 -0.49 -17.22 1.12
CA ARG A 172 -1.04 -17.22 -0.26
C ARG A 172 -2.41 -16.54 -0.36
N GLY A 173 -3.33 -16.83 0.59
CA GLY A 173 -4.68 -16.26 0.58
C GLY A 173 -4.71 -14.75 0.77
N GLU A 174 -3.96 -14.25 1.76
CA GLU A 174 -3.83 -12.82 2.03
C GLU A 174 -3.13 -12.09 0.87
N LEU A 175 -2.15 -12.73 0.22
CA LEU A 175 -1.49 -12.21 -0.98
C LEU A 175 -2.48 -12.07 -2.14
N MET A 176 -3.32 -13.09 -2.39
CA MET A 176 -4.35 -13.02 -3.44
C MET A 176 -5.36 -11.91 -3.15
N GLN A 177 -5.75 -11.72 -1.89
CA GLN A 177 -6.63 -10.63 -1.49
C GLN A 177 -5.98 -9.26 -1.73
N MET A 178 -4.70 -9.12 -1.40
CA MET A 178 -3.93 -7.90 -1.66
C MET A 178 -3.82 -7.60 -3.16
N LEU A 179 -3.56 -8.62 -4.00
CA LEU A 179 -3.53 -8.47 -5.46
C LEU A 179 -4.90 -8.07 -6.03
N SER A 180 -5.98 -8.71 -5.57
CA SER A 180 -7.34 -8.36 -5.97
C SER A 180 -7.69 -6.92 -5.60
N GLN A 181 -7.32 -6.50 -4.38
CA GLN A 181 -7.55 -5.14 -3.92
C GLN A 181 -6.73 -4.12 -4.72
N ASN A 182 -5.49 -4.44 -5.06
CA ASN A 182 -4.66 -3.60 -5.93
C ASN A 182 -5.26 -3.45 -7.32
N ALA A 183 -5.78 -4.54 -7.91
CA ALA A 183 -6.44 -4.49 -9.21
C ALA A 183 -7.70 -3.60 -9.20
N ARG A 184 -8.52 -3.69 -8.14
CA ARG A 184 -9.73 -2.87 -7.97
C ARG A 184 -9.45 -1.38 -7.76
N THR A 185 -8.27 -1.05 -7.27
CA THR A 185 -7.90 0.32 -6.88
C THR A 185 -6.89 0.97 -7.84
N ALA A 186 -6.60 0.30 -8.96
CA ALA A 186 -5.78 0.85 -10.02
C ALA A 186 -6.36 2.19 -10.52
N PRO A 187 -5.54 3.23 -10.68
CA PRO A 187 -6.02 4.54 -11.11
C PRO A 187 -6.58 4.45 -12.53
N LEU A 188 -7.77 5.01 -12.74
CA LEU A 188 -8.31 5.21 -14.07
C LEU A 188 -7.55 6.34 -14.76
N TRP A 189 -7.11 6.12 -16.00
CA TRP A 189 -6.56 7.19 -16.80
C TRP A 189 -7.69 8.10 -17.30
N ILE A 190 -7.56 9.41 -17.05
CA ILE A 190 -8.49 10.45 -17.52
C ILE A 190 -7.65 11.50 -18.24
N GLY A 191 -7.71 11.50 -19.57
CA GLY A 191 -7.05 12.50 -20.43
C GLY A 191 -8.04 13.47 -21.09
N PRO A 192 -7.55 14.53 -21.73
CA PRO A 192 -8.35 15.39 -22.61
C PRO A 192 -8.95 14.57 -23.77
N PRO A 193 -10.07 15.03 -24.36
CA PRO A 193 -10.76 14.30 -25.43
C PRO A 193 -9.89 14.04 -26.67
N ASP A 194 -8.91 14.92 -26.91
CA ASP A 194 -8.09 14.89 -28.13
C ASP A 194 -6.72 14.23 -27.94
N ILE A 195 -6.51 13.49 -26.84
CA ILE A 195 -5.21 12.87 -26.52
C ILE A 195 -5.37 11.36 -26.38
N HIS A 196 -4.48 10.60 -27.05
CA HIS A 196 -4.41 9.15 -26.91
C HIS A 196 -3.83 8.76 -25.53
N PRO A 197 -4.33 7.70 -24.86
CA PRO A 197 -3.77 7.26 -23.59
C PRO A 197 -2.28 6.89 -23.70
N PRO A 198 -1.47 7.14 -22.66
CA PRO A 198 -0.06 6.79 -22.66
C PRO A 198 0.14 5.27 -22.60
N ALA A 199 1.37 4.83 -22.85
CA ALA A 199 1.75 3.43 -22.73
C ALA A 199 1.45 2.85 -21.33
N LEU A 200 1.13 1.55 -21.28
CA LEU A 200 0.72 0.80 -20.08
C LEU A 200 -0.65 1.18 -19.50
N VAL A 201 -1.43 2.01 -20.19
CA VAL A 201 -2.85 2.22 -19.85
C VAL A 201 -3.70 1.16 -20.55
N GLY A 202 -4.39 0.33 -19.76
CA GLY A 202 -5.23 -0.73 -20.27
C GLY A 202 -4.44 -1.74 -21.10
N ALA A 203 -4.80 -1.88 -22.38
CA ALA A 203 -4.17 -2.81 -23.32
C ALA A 203 -3.02 -2.17 -24.14
N ILE A 204 -2.63 -0.93 -23.87
CA ILE A 204 -1.59 -0.23 -24.65
C ILE A 204 -0.20 -0.76 -24.24
N PRO A 205 0.59 -1.30 -25.18
CA PRO A 205 1.88 -1.91 -24.87
C PRO A 205 2.91 -0.87 -24.38
N ALA A 206 3.92 -1.34 -23.65
CA ALA A 206 5.09 -0.53 -23.35
C ALA A 206 5.93 -0.31 -24.63
N PRO A 207 6.56 0.86 -24.82
CA PRO A 207 7.56 1.04 -25.86
C PRO A 207 8.72 0.08 -25.60
N VAL A 208 9.29 -0.48 -26.67
CA VAL A 208 10.43 -1.42 -26.57
C VAL A 208 11.68 -0.81 -25.92
N SER A 209 11.80 0.52 -25.91
CA SER A 209 12.88 1.25 -25.26
C SER A 209 12.68 1.49 -23.75
N MET A 210 11.53 1.10 -23.19
CA MET A 210 11.19 1.40 -21.81
C MET A 210 11.80 0.37 -20.85
N SER A 211 12.78 0.79 -20.05
CA SER A 211 13.26 -0.01 -18.92
C SER A 211 12.21 -0.04 -17.81
N LEU A 212 11.64 -1.22 -17.55
CA LEU A 212 10.66 -1.40 -16.48
C LEU A 212 11.37 -1.42 -15.12
N LYS A 213 10.95 -0.54 -14.20
CA LYS A 213 11.44 -0.55 -12.82
C LYS A 213 10.90 -1.78 -12.09
N VAL A 214 11.78 -2.50 -11.38
CA VAL A 214 11.50 -3.74 -10.61
C VAL A 214 10.36 -3.58 -9.58
N SER A 215 9.95 -2.36 -9.25
CA SER A 215 8.85 -2.07 -8.34
C SER A 215 7.46 -2.03 -8.98
N LYS A 216 7.34 -2.10 -10.32
CA LYS A 216 6.03 -2.12 -11.00
C LYS A 216 5.53 -3.55 -11.12
N ILE A 217 4.26 -3.80 -10.80
CA ILE A 217 3.62 -5.10 -11.02
C ILE A 217 3.65 -5.38 -12.53
N LEU A 218 4.49 -6.33 -12.95
CA LEU A 218 4.50 -6.84 -14.31
C LEU A 218 3.52 -8.00 -14.41
N GLN A 219 2.70 -8.00 -15.46
CA GLN A 219 2.03 -9.21 -15.94
C GLN A 219 3.10 -10.06 -16.63
N ILE A 220 3.74 -10.98 -15.90
CA ILE A 220 4.62 -11.98 -16.52
C ILE A 220 3.73 -13.15 -16.97
N ILE A 221 3.54 -13.29 -18.28
CA ILE A 221 3.04 -14.55 -18.84
C ILE A 221 4.22 -15.52 -18.85
N ILE A 222 4.25 -16.43 -17.87
CA ILE A 222 5.12 -17.60 -17.95
C ILE A 222 4.37 -18.63 -18.81
N GLN A 223 4.75 -18.75 -20.07
CA GLN A 223 4.40 -19.89 -20.90
C GLN A 223 5.16 -21.10 -20.36
N PHE A 224 4.49 -21.94 -19.58
CA PHE A 224 4.96 -23.30 -19.34
C PHE A 224 4.68 -24.11 -20.61
N ARG A 225 5.76 -24.56 -21.26
CA ARG A 225 5.71 -25.64 -22.24
C ARG A 225 5.33 -26.95 -21.57
#